data_AF-A0A3D0UR99-F1
#
_entry.id   AF-A0A3D0UR99-F1
#
_cell.length_a   1.000
_cell.length_b   1.000
_cell.length_c   1.000
_cell.angle_alpha   90.00
_cell.angle_beta   90.00
_cell.angle_gamma   90.00
#
_symmetry.space_group_name_H-M   'P 1'
#
loop_
_entity.id
_entity.type
_entity.pdbx_description
1 polymer ?
#
loop_
_entity_poly.entity_id
_entity_poly.type
_entity_poly.pdbx_seq_one_letter_code
_entity_poly.pdbx_strand_id
1 'polypeptide(L)'
;MLDMRLTYEDSRSNDVPLGSGVIMVFDEETDMRPILRQIGRFFAHESCGKCFPCQLGTQRQLEILDRIASNGAKPTDRQDLTDIGLTMTQTSLCGLGQTASIAIQSAMKRWPEVIQ
;
A
#
# COMPACT_ATOMS: atom_id res chain seq x y z
N MET A 1 -16.90 -8.28 5.67
CA MET A 1 -17.13 -6.82 5.80
C MET A 1 -18.04 -6.32 4.68
N LEU A 2 -19.09 -7.07 4.32
CA LEU A 2 -19.98 -6.74 3.20
C LEU A 2 -21.17 -5.88 3.64
N ASP A 3 -21.52 -5.92 4.93
CA ASP A 3 -22.67 -5.22 5.50
C ASP A 3 -22.34 -3.81 6.02
N MET A 4 -21.08 -3.37 5.91
CA MET A 4 -20.66 -2.04 6.32
C MET A 4 -21.27 -0.99 5.39
N ARG A 5 -21.88 0.07 5.95
CA ARG A 5 -22.42 1.16 5.13
C ARG A 5 -21.25 2.01 4.62
N LEU A 6 -21.36 2.48 3.37
CA LEU A 6 -20.36 3.35 2.73
C LEU A 6 -20.55 4.82 3.16
N THR A 7 -20.50 5.07 4.48
CA THR A 7 -20.49 6.41 5.07
C THR A 7 -19.11 6.70 5.67
N TYR A 8 -18.78 7.98 5.87
CA TYR A 8 -17.51 8.36 6.47
C TYR A 8 -17.40 7.87 7.92
N GLU A 9 -18.50 7.89 8.67
CA GLU A 9 -18.60 7.45 10.05
C GLU A 9 -18.35 5.94 10.16
N ASP A 10 -19.05 5.14 9.36
CA ASP A 10 -18.94 3.68 9.42
C ASP A 10 -17.56 3.23 8.93
N SER A 11 -17.06 3.82 7.83
CA SER A 11 -15.73 3.49 7.29
C SER A 11 -14.61 3.83 8.27
N ARG A 12 -14.69 4.98 8.95
CA ARG A 12 -13.72 5.40 9.97
C ARG A 12 -13.74 4.46 11.18
N SER A 13 -14.91 3.99 11.61
CA SER A 13 -15.02 3.04 12.74
C SER A 13 -14.43 1.65 12.43
N ASN A 14 -14.24 1.33 11.14
CA ASN A 14 -13.69 0.06 10.67
C ASN A 14 -12.25 0.20 10.11
N ASP A 15 -11.58 1.33 10.33
CA ASP A 15 -10.24 1.63 9.81
C ASP A 15 -10.11 1.45 8.28
N VAL A 16 -11.18 1.77 7.54
CA VAL A 16 -11.18 1.74 6.07
C VAL A 16 -11.26 3.17 5.53
N PRO A 17 -10.31 3.60 4.68
CA PRO A 17 -10.40 4.91 4.05
C PRO A 17 -11.50 4.92 2.99
N LEU A 18 -12.42 5.87 3.09
CA LEU A 18 -13.44 6.14 2.07
C LEU A 18 -13.03 7.38 1.26
N GLY A 19 -12.51 7.16 0.05
CA GLY A 19 -12.12 8.21 -0.89
C GLY A 19 -13.26 8.60 -1.82
N SER A 20 -13.03 8.49 -3.13
CA SER A 20 -14.01 8.78 -4.19
C SER A 20 -15.15 7.76 -4.31
N GLY A 21 -15.29 6.83 -3.37
CA GLY A 21 -16.30 5.76 -3.41
C GLY A 21 -16.02 4.66 -4.45
N VAL A 22 -14.80 4.58 -4.98
CA VAL A 22 -14.41 3.53 -5.94
C VAL A 22 -14.24 2.18 -5.22
N ILE A 23 -14.87 1.15 -5.77
CA ILE A 23 -14.76 -0.24 -5.32
C ILE A 23 -14.15 -1.07 -6.45
N MET A 24 -13.08 -1.80 -6.13
CA MET A 24 -12.46 -2.77 -7.03
C MET A 24 -12.67 -4.17 -6.43
N VAL A 25 -13.20 -5.09 -7.25
CA VAL A 25 -13.49 -6.46 -6.84
C VAL A 25 -12.53 -7.41 -7.55
N PHE A 26 -11.91 -8.30 -6.79
CA PHE A 26 -11.03 -9.36 -7.26
C PHE A 26 -11.56 -10.69 -6.71
N ASP A 27 -11.45 -11.76 -7.50
CA ASP A 27 -11.83 -13.10 -7.06
C ASP A 27 -10.68 -13.81 -6.33
N GLU A 28 -10.94 -15.02 -5.87
CA GLU A 28 -9.96 -15.84 -5.13
C GLU A 28 -8.86 -16.43 -6.02
N GLU A 29 -9.06 -16.45 -7.34
CA GLU A 29 -8.07 -16.94 -8.31
C GLU A 29 -7.06 -15.85 -8.71
N THR A 30 -7.35 -14.59 -8.38
CA THR A 30 -6.52 -13.44 -8.72
C THR A 30 -5.26 -13.37 -7.84
N ASP A 31 -4.08 -13.40 -8.48
CA ASP A 31 -2.82 -13.10 -7.79
C ASP A 31 -2.73 -11.59 -7.45
N MET A 32 -2.63 -11.27 -6.17
CA MET A 32 -2.52 -9.90 -5.68
C MET A 32 -1.14 -9.27 -5.89
N ARG A 33 -0.08 -10.06 -6.11
CA ARG A 33 1.31 -9.55 -6.22
C ARG A 33 1.49 -8.60 -7.41
N PRO A 34 1.03 -8.92 -8.65
CA PRO A 34 1.08 -7.97 -9.77
C PRO A 34 0.28 -6.70 -9.53
N ILE A 35 -0.87 -6.80 -8.83
CA ILE A 35 -1.73 -5.65 -8.51
C ILE A 35 -1.00 -4.70 -7.56
N LEU A 36 -0.44 -5.22 -6.47
CA LEU A 36 0.34 -4.42 -5.51
C LEU A 36 1.55 -3.77 -6.17
N ARG A 37 2.25 -4.49 -7.07
CA ARG A 37 3.37 -3.94 -7.84
C ARG A 37 2.93 -2.79 -8.73
N GLN A 38 1.78 -2.90 -9.40
CA GLN A 38 1.25 -1.83 -10.24
C GLN A 38 0.82 -0.62 -9.41
N ILE A 39 0.23 -0.82 -8.23
CA ILE A 39 -0.08 0.27 -7.28
C ILE A 39 1.21 0.96 -6.80
N GLY A 40 2.23 0.19 -6.40
CA GLY A 40 3.52 0.74 -5.99
C GLY A 40 4.19 1.54 -7.11
N ARG A 41 4.13 1.03 -8.35
CA ARG A 41 4.63 1.72 -9.54
C ARG A 41 3.91 3.03 -9.81
N PHE A 42 2.58 3.05 -9.66
CA PHE A 42 1.78 4.27 -9.79
C PHE A 42 2.25 5.35 -8.80
N PHE A 43 2.35 5.03 -7.51
CA PHE A 43 2.76 6.02 -6.50
C PHE A 43 4.22 6.46 -6.67
N ALA A 44 5.11 5.57 -7.11
CA ALA A 44 6.49 5.94 -7.42
C ALA A 44 6.59 6.87 -8.63
N HIS A 45 5.70 6.71 -9.62
CA HIS A 45 5.65 7.56 -10.81
C HIS A 45 5.01 8.93 -10.54
N GLU A 46 3.93 8.96 -9.77
CA GLU A 46 3.13 10.17 -9.49
C GLU A 46 3.67 11.02 -8.33
N SER A 47 4.75 10.60 -7.68
CA SER A 47 5.41 11.41 -6.67
C SER A 47 5.93 12.71 -7.28
N CYS A 48 5.49 13.85 -6.76
CA CYS A 48 5.97 15.17 -7.21
C CYS A 48 7.39 15.52 -6.75
N GLY A 49 8.01 14.68 -5.89
CA GLY A 49 9.39 14.87 -5.42
C GLY A 49 9.58 15.92 -4.31
N LYS A 50 8.52 16.55 -3.81
CA LYS A 50 8.65 17.67 -2.85
C LYS A 50 9.07 17.24 -1.43
N CYS A 51 8.75 16.01 -1.01
CA CYS A 51 9.15 15.49 0.29
C CYS A 51 9.89 14.15 0.14
N PHE A 52 11.08 14.07 0.74
CA PHE A 52 11.91 12.86 0.75
C PHE A 52 11.20 11.59 1.23
N PRO A 53 10.40 11.59 2.32
CA PRO A 53 9.69 10.38 2.75
C PRO A 53 8.78 9.82 1.65
N CYS A 54 8.04 10.67 0.93
CA CYS A 54 7.24 10.22 -0.20
C CYS A 54 8.12 9.79 -1.37
N GLN A 55 9.03 10.65 -1.85
CA GLN A 55 9.82 10.40 -3.06
C GLN A 55 10.64 9.12 -2.96
N LEU A 56 11.35 8.93 -1.86
CA LEU A 56 12.20 7.77 -1.64
C LEU A 56 11.36 6.58 -1.16
N GLY A 57 10.38 6.80 -0.29
CA GLY A 57 9.56 5.73 0.27
C GLY A 57 8.73 5.00 -0.77
N THR A 58 8.13 5.71 -1.74
CA THR A 58 7.41 5.05 -2.85
C THR A 58 8.35 4.25 -3.74
N GLN A 59 9.56 4.74 -4.01
CA GLN A 59 10.56 3.99 -4.78
C GLN A 59 11.03 2.74 -4.03
N ARG A 60 11.36 2.84 -2.75
CA ARG A 60 11.79 1.69 -1.94
C ARG A 60 10.73 0.61 -1.84
N GLN A 61 9.46 1.00 -1.68
CA GLN A 61 8.36 0.04 -1.72
C GLN A 61 8.30 -0.70 -3.06
N LEU A 62 8.40 0.03 -4.19
CA LEU A 62 8.40 -0.59 -5.51
C LEU A 62 9.60 -1.55 -5.69
N GLU A 63 10.80 -1.15 -5.28
CA GLU A 63 12.00 -1.99 -5.37
C GLU A 63 11.85 -3.30 -4.57
N ILE A 64 11.25 -3.22 -3.37
CA ILE A 64 10.97 -4.41 -2.55
C ILE A 64 9.96 -5.31 -3.27
N LEU A 65 8.86 -4.76 -3.78
CA LEU A 65 7.84 -5.53 -4.52
C LEU A 65 8.41 -6.18 -5.79
N ASP A 66 9.21 -5.44 -6.57
CA ASP A 66 9.87 -5.94 -7.78
C ASP A 66 10.86 -7.05 -7.46
N ARG A 67 11.61 -6.91 -6.36
CA ARG A 67 12.50 -7.97 -5.90
C ARG A 67 11.73 -9.19 -5.43
N ILE A 68 10.66 -9.04 -4.65
CA ILE A 68 9.83 -10.17 -4.21
C ILE A 68 9.33 -10.95 -5.42
N ALA A 69 8.85 -10.25 -6.45
CA ALA A 69 8.36 -10.88 -7.68
C ALA A 69 9.44 -11.62 -8.47
N SER A 70 10.71 -11.19 -8.41
CA SER A 70 11.79 -11.76 -9.23
C SER A 70 12.67 -12.77 -8.49
N ASN A 71 12.97 -12.51 -7.22
CA ASN A 71 14.00 -13.18 -6.41
C ASN A 71 13.48 -13.63 -5.03
N GLY A 72 12.18 -13.49 -4.76
CA GLY A 72 11.58 -13.82 -3.47
C GLY A 72 11.81 -12.77 -2.38
N ALA A 73 11.09 -12.96 -1.27
CA ALA A 73 11.17 -12.08 -0.12
C ALA A 73 12.46 -12.30 0.71
N LYS A 74 12.91 -11.24 1.35
CA LYS A 74 13.94 -11.27 2.39
C LYS A 74 13.27 -11.24 3.76
N PRO A 75 13.94 -11.76 4.80
CA PRO A 75 13.42 -11.73 6.17
C PRO A 75 13.07 -10.32 6.68
N THR A 76 13.72 -9.27 6.15
CA THR A 76 13.51 -7.88 6.59
C THR A 76 12.36 -7.17 5.89
N ASP A 77 11.86 -7.69 4.76
CA ASP A 77 10.97 -6.94 3.86
C ASP A 77 9.69 -6.46 4.52
N ARG A 78 9.09 -7.33 5.34
CA ARG A 78 7.88 -6.98 6.08
C ARG A 78 8.13 -5.81 7.03
N GLN A 79 9.26 -5.82 7.72
CA GLN A 79 9.63 -4.75 8.64
C GLN A 79 9.97 -3.47 7.87
N ASP A 80 10.77 -3.58 6.81
CA ASP A 80 11.15 -2.46 5.95
C ASP A 80 9.91 -1.76 5.36
N LEU A 81 8.95 -2.52 4.81
CA LEU A 81 7.69 -1.98 4.29
C LEU A 81 6.82 -1.35 5.40
N THR A 82 6.89 -1.88 6.62
CA THR A 82 6.16 -1.34 7.77
C THR A 82 6.73 0.03 8.16
N ASP A 83 8.05 0.11 8.32
CA ASP A 83 8.75 1.32 8.74
C ASP A 83 8.69 2.43 7.68
N ILE A 84 8.84 2.07 6.41
CA ILE A 84 8.66 2.99 5.29
C ILE A 84 7.23 3.55 5.31
N GLY A 85 6.22 2.68 5.42
CA GLY A 85 4.83 3.11 5.40
C GLY A 85 4.46 4.01 6.57
N LEU A 86 4.95 3.72 7.77
CA LEU A 86 4.75 4.56 8.95
C LEU A 86 5.40 5.95 8.74
N THR A 87 6.66 5.96 8.29
CA THR A 87 7.40 7.20 8.03
C THR A 87 6.67 8.06 6.99
N MET A 88 6.23 7.44 5.89
CA MET A 88 5.48 8.12 4.83
C MET A 88 4.16 8.71 5.33
N THR A 89 3.40 7.93 6.11
CA THR A 89 2.13 8.36 6.69
C THR A 89 2.29 9.57 7.62
N GLN A 90 3.34 9.59 8.44
CA GLN A 90 3.54 10.63 9.44
C GLN A 90 4.24 11.89 8.93
N THR A 91 5.07 11.78 7.88
CA THR A 91 6.02 12.85 7.50
C THR A 91 5.86 13.36 6.08
N SER A 92 4.92 12.83 5.29
CA SER A 92 4.62 13.34 3.95
C SER A 92 3.73 14.59 3.99
N LEU A 93 3.99 15.52 3.08
CA LEU A 93 3.30 16.82 3.02
C LEU A 93 1.86 16.77 2.53
N CYS A 94 1.48 15.74 1.76
CA CYS A 94 0.15 15.64 1.13
C CYS A 94 -0.43 14.23 1.21
N GLY A 95 -1.72 14.11 0.88
CA GLY A 95 -2.46 12.85 0.94
C GLY A 95 -1.87 11.73 0.08
N LEU A 96 -1.20 12.03 -1.04
CA LEU A 96 -0.53 11.01 -1.86
C LEU A 96 0.54 10.27 -1.04
N GLY A 97 1.50 11.02 -0.48
CA GLY A 97 2.58 10.41 0.31
C GLY A 97 2.06 9.75 1.59
N GLN A 98 1.02 10.32 2.21
CA GLN A 98 0.43 9.78 3.44
C GLN A 98 -0.32 8.45 3.21
N THR A 99 -0.81 8.19 2.00
CA THR A 99 -1.69 7.04 1.70
C THR A 99 -1.04 5.99 0.80
N ALA A 100 0.09 6.30 0.16
CA ALA A 100 0.73 5.44 -0.83
C ALA A 100 1.07 4.02 -0.32
N SER A 101 1.29 3.84 0.99
CA SER A 101 1.59 2.53 1.58
C SER A 101 0.37 1.73 2.04
N ILE A 102 -0.84 2.32 2.05
CA ILE A 102 -2.02 1.69 2.67
C ILE A 102 -2.36 0.36 2.01
N ALA A 103 -2.32 0.29 0.67
CA ALA A 103 -2.65 -0.95 -0.05
C ALA A 103 -1.69 -2.10 0.31
N ILE A 104 -0.39 -1.81 0.38
CA ILE A 104 0.66 -2.78 0.70
C ILE A 104 0.52 -3.24 2.16
N GLN A 105 0.31 -2.32 3.10
CA GLN A 105 0.12 -2.68 4.51
C GLN A 105 -1.17 -3.47 4.76
N SER A 106 -2.25 -3.11 4.07
CA SER A 106 -3.51 -3.87 4.11
C SER A 106 -3.31 -5.30 3.60
N ALA A 107 -2.59 -5.47 2.49
CA ALA A 107 -2.27 -6.78 1.95
C ALA A 107 -1.41 -7.61 2.92
N MET A 108 -0.36 -7.04 3.53
CA MET A 108 0.45 -7.74 4.53
C MET A 108 -0.35 -8.22 5.76
N LYS A 109 -1.41 -7.50 6.12
CA LYS A 109 -2.30 -7.86 7.23
C LYS A 109 -3.27 -8.97 6.86
N ARG A 110 -3.76 -9.01 5.61
CA ARG A 110 -4.79 -9.96 5.15
C ARG A 110 -4.21 -11.22 4.53
N TRP A 111 -3.12 -11.09 3.78
CA TRP A 111 -2.44 -12.14 3.03
C TRP A 111 -0.93 -12.08 3.28
N PRO A 112 -0.44 -12.53 4.44
CA PRO A 112 0.98 -12.48 4.78
C PRO A 112 1.90 -13.14 3.72
N GLU A 113 1.41 -14.14 3.03
CA GLU A 113 2.07 -14.90 1.96
C GLU A 113 2.45 -14.06 0.74
N VAL A 114 1.85 -12.88 0.55
CA VAL A 114 2.20 -12.00 -0.60
C VAL A 114 3.58 -11.35 -0.45
N ILE A 115 4.15 -11.36 0.76
CA ILE A 115 5.46 -10.80 1.12
C ILE A 115 6.37 -11.88 1.78
N GLN A 116 6.08 -13.17 1.56
CA GLN A 116 6.91 -14.30 2.03
C GLN A 116 7.60 -15.02 0.88
#